data_AF-A0A699X8T3-F1
#
_entry.id   AF-A0A699X8T3-F1
#
_cell.length_a   1.000
_cell.length_b   1.000
_cell.length_c   1.000
_cell.angle_alpha   90.00
_cell.angle_beta   90.00
_cell.angle_gamma   90.00
#
_symmetry.space_group_name_H-M   'P 1'
#
loop_
_entity.id
_entity.type
_entity.pdbx_description
1 polymer ?
#
loop_
_entity_poly.entity_id
_entity_poly.type
_entity_poly.pdbx_seq_one_letter_code
_entity_poly.pdbx_strand_id
1 'polypeptide(L)'
;PSMKIVSFNINGLRARPHQLAALIEKHQPDVIGLQETKVSDDQFPQAEIEALGYHVHFHGQKGHYGVALLSRQAPLSLHKGFDTDDEDAQRRFIWGTFADRNGL
;
A
#
# COMPACT_ATOMS: atom_id res chain seq x y z
N PRO A 1 -18.09 3.82 14.10
CA PRO A 1 -17.12 4.74 13.41
C PRO A 1 -17.03 4.45 11.91
N SER A 2 -17.28 5.42 11.01
CA SER A 2 -17.18 5.27 9.52
C SER A 2 -15.79 4.79 9.05
N MET A 3 -15.72 4.07 7.91
CA MET A 3 -14.47 3.54 7.36
C MET A 3 -13.67 4.72 6.79
N LYS A 4 -12.36 4.75 7.04
CA LYS A 4 -11.47 5.80 6.59
C LYS A 4 -10.43 5.27 5.62
N ILE A 5 -10.44 5.81 4.41
CA ILE A 5 -9.48 5.49 3.35
C ILE A 5 -8.63 6.73 3.10
N VAL A 6 -7.32 6.55 3.01
CA VAL A 6 -6.37 7.62 2.71
C VAL A 6 -5.57 7.26 1.46
N SER A 7 -5.35 8.23 0.58
CA SER A 7 -4.39 8.10 -0.53
C SER A 7 -3.24 9.06 -0.29
N PHE A 8 -2.00 8.59 -0.43
CA PHE A 8 -0.80 9.39 -0.21
C PHE A 8 0.31 9.01 -1.18
N ASN A 9 0.65 9.94 -2.08
CA ASN A 9 1.89 9.85 -2.84
C ASN A 9 3.04 10.18 -1.91
N ILE A 10 3.83 9.16 -1.54
CA ILE A 10 4.92 9.30 -0.55
C ILE A 10 6.22 9.77 -1.19
N ASN A 11 6.35 9.73 -2.52
CA ASN A 11 7.54 10.12 -3.26
C ASN A 11 8.84 9.57 -2.62
N GLY A 12 8.92 8.24 -2.52
CA GLY A 12 10.02 7.50 -1.90
C GLY A 12 9.73 7.08 -0.46
N LEU A 13 9.24 5.84 -0.29
CA LEU A 13 8.85 5.28 1.00
C LEU A 13 10.03 5.22 2.00
N ARG A 14 11.16 4.63 1.59
CA ARG A 14 12.34 4.46 2.46
C ARG A 14 12.98 5.78 2.88
N ALA A 15 12.80 6.86 2.11
CA ALA A 15 13.32 8.18 2.45
C ALA A 15 12.43 8.91 3.48
N ARG A 16 11.17 8.49 3.62
CA ARG A 16 10.14 9.20 4.38
C ARG A 16 9.30 8.30 5.29
N PRO A 17 9.88 7.30 6.00
CA PRO A 17 9.10 6.38 6.85
C PRO A 17 8.33 7.12 7.96
N HIS A 18 8.90 8.21 8.48
CA HIS A 18 8.28 9.07 9.49
C HIS A 18 6.98 9.73 9.00
N GLN A 19 6.83 10.03 7.71
CA GLN A 19 5.60 10.64 7.18
C GLN A 19 4.44 9.64 7.19
N LEU A 20 4.71 8.38 6.86
CA LEU A 20 3.73 7.31 6.95
C LEU A 20 3.30 7.08 8.40
N ALA A 21 4.27 7.01 9.32
CA ALA A 21 3.99 6.85 10.76
C ALA A 21 3.13 8.01 11.30
N ALA A 22 3.49 9.26 10.99
CA ALA A 22 2.72 10.43 11.40
C ALA A 22 1.30 10.46 10.81
N LEU A 23 1.13 10.02 9.56
CA LEU A 23 -0.17 9.89 8.92
C LEU A 23 -1.03 8.85 9.65
N ILE A 24 -0.45 7.68 9.97
CA ILE A 24 -1.13 6.62 10.72
C ILE A 24 -1.53 7.12 12.10
N GLU A 25 -0.60 7.73 12.85
CA GLU A 25 -0.85 8.26 14.20
C GLU A 25 -2.02 9.25 14.19
N LYS A 26 -1.96 10.25 13.30
CA LYS A 26 -2.95 11.33 13.22
C LYS A 26 -4.31 10.89 12.71
N HIS A 27 -4.35 10.05 11.69
CA HIS A 27 -5.59 9.76 10.96
C HIS A 27 -6.20 8.40 11.30
N GLN A 28 -5.41 7.44 11.78
CA GLN A 28 -5.85 6.08 12.10
C GLN A 28 -6.71 5.47 10.95
N PRO A 29 -6.23 5.49 9.69
CA PRO A 29 -7.01 4.98 8.55
C PRO A 29 -7.22 3.46 8.62
N ASP A 30 -8.31 2.99 8.02
CA ASP A 30 -8.55 1.56 7.84
C ASP A 30 -7.79 1.02 6.63
N VAL A 31 -7.68 1.85 5.58
CA VAL A 31 -6.94 1.53 4.33
C VAL A 31 -6.11 2.74 3.89
N ILE A 32 -4.87 2.49 3.46
CA ILE A 32 -3.96 3.49 2.87
C ILE A 32 -3.51 3.01 1.50
N GLY A 33 -3.77 3.80 0.46
CA GLY A 33 -3.13 3.67 -0.85
C GLY A 33 -1.88 4.54 -0.92
N LEU A 34 -0.73 3.94 -1.18
CA LEU A 34 0.53 4.65 -1.43
C LEU A 34 0.88 4.65 -2.91
N GLN A 35 1.41 5.78 -3.38
CA GLN A 35 1.95 5.94 -4.74
C GLN A 35 3.38 6.46 -4.68
N GLU A 36 4.13 6.22 -5.76
CA GLU A 36 5.55 6.54 -5.88
C GLU A 36 6.38 6.00 -4.71
N THR A 37 6.19 4.72 -4.36
CA THR A 37 7.00 4.10 -3.31
C THR A 37 8.48 4.07 -3.70
N LYS A 38 8.80 3.96 -5.01
CA LYS A 38 10.16 3.95 -5.59
C LYS A 38 11.07 2.88 -5.00
N VAL A 39 10.48 1.76 -4.60
CA VAL A 39 11.16 0.61 -4.00
C VAL A 39 10.77 -0.63 -4.78
N SER A 40 11.74 -1.49 -5.10
CA SER A 40 11.49 -2.80 -5.69
C SER A 40 10.92 -3.77 -4.67
N ASP A 41 10.16 -4.76 -5.12
CA ASP A 41 9.46 -5.69 -4.22
C ASP A 41 10.42 -6.41 -3.24
N ASP A 42 11.62 -6.79 -3.68
CA ASP A 42 12.65 -7.43 -2.86
C ASP A 42 13.23 -6.53 -1.76
N GLN A 43 13.10 -5.21 -1.91
CA GLN A 43 13.61 -4.22 -0.97
C GLN A 43 12.50 -3.50 -0.19
N PHE A 44 11.25 -3.94 -0.34
CA PHE A 44 10.11 -3.29 0.29
C PHE A 44 10.16 -3.48 1.82
N PRO A 45 9.98 -2.42 2.63
CA PRO A 45 10.10 -2.49 4.09
C PRO A 45 8.83 -3.10 4.73
N GLN A 46 8.49 -4.33 4.36
CA GLN A 46 7.26 -5.01 4.78
C GLN A 46 7.17 -5.12 6.31
N ALA A 47 8.22 -5.63 6.97
CA ALA A 47 8.23 -5.84 8.42
C ALA A 47 8.05 -4.53 9.21
N GLU A 48 8.59 -3.41 8.72
CA GLU A 48 8.44 -2.09 9.36
C GLU A 48 6.98 -1.62 9.30
N ILE A 49 6.28 -1.87 8.19
CA ILE A 49 4.88 -1.52 8.04
C ILE A 49 3.98 -2.46 8.85
N GLU A 50 4.28 -3.75 8.87
CA GLU A 50 3.56 -4.73 9.70
C GLU A 50 3.68 -4.41 11.19
N ALA A 51 4.84 -3.92 11.64
CA ALA A 51 5.06 -3.43 13.00
C ALA A 51 4.20 -2.19 13.35
N LEU A 52 3.69 -1.45 12.35
CA LEU A 52 2.72 -0.37 12.53
C LEU A 52 1.27 -0.88 12.62
N GLY A 53 1.06 -2.20 12.57
CA GLY A 53 -0.26 -2.83 12.70
C GLY A 53 -1.07 -2.89 11.41
N TYR A 54 -0.42 -2.84 10.24
CA TYR A 54 -1.07 -2.94 8.93
C TYR A 54 -0.59 -4.18 8.19
N HIS A 55 -1.54 -4.88 7.54
CA HIS A 55 -1.23 -5.71 6.40
C HIS A 55 -0.76 -4.83 5.26
N VAL A 56 0.21 -5.29 4.47
CA VAL A 56 0.72 -4.52 3.34
C VAL A 56 0.89 -5.39 2.11
N HIS A 57 0.45 -4.86 0.99
CA HIS A 57 0.66 -5.43 -0.32
C HIS A 57 1.22 -4.36 -1.24
N PHE A 58 2.19 -4.72 -2.08
CA PHE A 58 2.95 -3.75 -2.85
C PHE A 58 3.29 -4.30 -4.23
N HIS A 59 3.47 -3.38 -5.17
CA HIS A 59 3.91 -3.69 -6.51
C HIS A 59 4.84 -2.57 -6.96
N GLY A 60 6.13 -2.88 -7.09
CA GLY A 60 7.18 -1.89 -7.28
C GLY A 60 8.35 -2.40 -8.09
N GLN A 61 9.15 -1.43 -8.54
CA GLN A 61 10.41 -1.64 -9.24
C GLN A 61 11.45 -0.63 -8.74
N LYS A 62 12.71 -0.86 -9.07
CA LYS A 62 13.80 0.01 -8.60
C LYS A 62 13.68 1.42 -9.19
N GLY A 63 13.72 2.44 -8.32
CA GLY A 63 13.91 3.84 -8.69
C GLY A 63 12.69 4.59 -9.24
N HIS A 64 11.68 3.90 -9.77
CA HIS A 64 10.50 4.50 -10.40
C HIS A 64 9.19 3.85 -9.96
N TYR A 65 8.09 4.60 -10.09
CA TYR A 65 6.72 4.15 -9.82
C TYR A 65 6.57 3.54 -8.43
N GLY A 66 5.84 2.43 -8.34
CA GLY A 66 5.60 1.68 -7.14
C GLY A 66 4.32 2.14 -6.47
N VAL A 67 3.46 1.17 -6.17
CA VAL A 67 2.22 1.35 -5.41
C VAL A 67 2.18 0.36 -4.26
N ALA A 68 1.50 0.74 -3.18
CA ALA A 68 1.21 -0.17 -2.09
C ALA A 68 -0.19 0.08 -1.55
N LEU A 69 -0.77 -0.97 -0.99
CA LEU A 69 -2.04 -0.95 -0.32
C LEU A 69 -1.85 -1.51 1.08
N LEU A 70 -2.10 -0.67 2.08
CA LEU A 70 -1.99 -1.01 3.50
C LEU A 70 -3.38 -1.07 4.09
N SER A 71 -3.65 -2.04 4.95
CA SER A 71 -4.97 -2.20 5.55
C SER A 71 -4.89 -2.81 6.95
N ARG A 72 -5.81 -2.42 7.84
CA ARG A 72 -5.90 -3.00 9.19
C ARG A 72 -6.40 -4.44 9.19
N GLN A 73 -7.20 -4.80 8.19
CA GLN A 73 -7.68 -6.15 7.95
C GLN A 73 -7.04 -6.70 6.69
N ALA A 74 -6.84 -8.02 6.64
CA ALA A 74 -6.38 -8.68 5.42
C ALA A 74 -7.43 -8.52 4.31
N PRO A 75 -7.01 -8.28 3.05
CA PRO A 75 -7.93 -8.28 1.92
C PRO A 75 -8.54 -9.66 1.68
N LEU A 76 -9.76 -9.70 1.16
CA LEU A 76 -10.42 -10.92 0.67
C LEU A 76 -9.82 -11.37 -0.67
N SER A 77 -9.40 -10.41 -1.50
CA SER A 77 -8.72 -10.63 -2.77
C SER A 77 -7.75 -9.48 -3.04
N LEU A 78 -6.68 -9.76 -3.79
CA LEU A 78 -5.68 -8.77 -4.15
C LEU A 78 -5.14 -9.03 -5.55
N HIS A 79 -4.99 -7.95 -6.32
CA HIS A 79 -4.50 -7.97 -7.68
C HIS A 79 -3.48 -6.85 -7.89
N LYS A 80 -2.42 -7.14 -8.64
CA LYS A 80 -1.33 -6.21 -8.97
C LYS A 80 -1.24 -6.10 -10.48
N GLY A 81 -1.21 -4.87 -11.00
CA GLY A 81 -1.22 -4.64 -12.44
C GLY A 81 -2.54 -5.02 -13.11
N PHE A 82 -2.52 -5.00 -14.45
CA PHE A 82 -3.59 -5.51 -15.30
C PHE A 82 -3.25 -6.89 -15.84
N ASP A 83 -4.26 -7.66 -16.26
CA ASP A 83 -4.07 -9.02 -16.83
C ASP A 83 -3.21 -9.02 -18.11
N THR A 84 -3.07 -7.87 -18.77
CA THR A 84 -2.27 -7.68 -19.98
C THR A 84 -0.88 -7.12 -19.70
N ASP A 85 -0.50 -6.90 -18.44
CA ASP A 85 0.81 -6.36 -18.08
C ASP A 85 1.91 -7.40 -18.33
N ASP A 86 2.99 -6.97 -18.96
CA ASP A 86 4.22 -7.74 -19.13
C ASP A 86 5.26 -7.42 -18.03
N GLU A 87 6.49 -7.90 -18.20
CA GLU A 87 7.57 -7.66 -17.23
C GLU A 87 8.04 -6.20 -17.20
N ASP A 88 7.84 -5.45 -18.28
CA ASP A 88 8.25 -4.04 -18.42
C ASP A 88 7.13 -3.05 -18.05
N ALA A 89 5.92 -3.56 -17.82
CA ALA A 89 4.76 -2.77 -17.42
C ALA A 89 5.05 -1.93 -16.17
N GLN A 90 4.57 -0.69 -16.20
CA GLN A 90 4.79 0.27 -15.14
C GLN A 90 4.01 -0.14 -13.88
N ARG A 91 4.72 -0.30 -12.77
CA ARG A 91 4.18 -0.74 -11.47
C ARG A 91 3.30 0.34 -10.81
N ARG A 92 2.10 0.56 -11.35
CA ARG A 92 1.21 1.70 -11.03
C ARG A 92 -0.17 1.31 -10.51
N PHE A 93 -0.50 0.02 -10.53
CA PHE A 93 -1.84 -0.42 -10.18
C PHE A 93 -1.80 -1.58 -9.20
N ILE A 94 -2.61 -1.44 -8.15
CA ILE A 94 -2.89 -2.47 -7.15
C ILE A 94 -4.31 -2.22 -6.65
N TRP A 95 -5.08 -3.29 -6.50
CA TRP A 95 -6.42 -3.22 -5.93
C TRP A 95 -6.72 -4.48 -5.13
N GLY A 96 -7.72 -4.39 -4.26
CA GLY A 96 -8.20 -5.52 -3.49
C GLY A 96 -9.60 -5.29 -2.95
N THR A 97 -10.26 -6.39 -2.62
CA THR A 97 -11.57 -6.38 -1.98
C THR A 97 -11.41 -6.51 -0.48
N PHE A 98 -12.14 -5.71 0.28
CA PHE A 98 -12.12 -5.70 1.75
C PHE A 98 -13.52 -5.93 2.26
N ALA A 99 -13.64 -6.74 3.32
CA ALA A 99 -14.89 -6.87 4.03
C ALA A 99 -15.31 -5.51 4.61
N ASP A 100 -16.58 -5.16 4.42
CA ASP A 100 -17.17 -4.07 5.19
C ASP A 100 -17.45 -4.52 6.64
N ARG A 101 -18.12 -3.67 7.43
CA ARG A 101 -18.45 -4.01 8.83
C ARG A 101 -19.47 -5.13 8.98
N ASN A 102 -20.18 -5.45 7.91
CA ASN A 102 -21.20 -6.48 7.86
C ASN A 102 -20.64 -7.80 7.30
N GLY A 103 -19.35 -7.82 6.93
CA GLY A 103 -18.69 -9.01 6.41
C GLY A 103 -19.02 -9.33 4.95
N LEU A 104 -19.54 -8.35 4.20
CA LEU A 104 -19.80 -8.44 2.76
C LEU A 104 -18.74 -7.67 1.97
#